data_AF-A0A935ATP8-F1
#
_entry.id   AF-A0A935ATP8-F1
#
_cell.length_a   1.000
_cell.length_b   1.000
_cell.length_c   1.000
_cell.angle_alpha   90.00
_cell.angle_beta   90.00
_cell.angle_gamma   90.00
#
_symmetry.space_group_name_H-M   'P 1'
#
loop_
_entity.id
_entity.type
_entity.pdbx_description
1 polymer ?
#
loop_
_entity_poly.entity_id
_entity_poly.type
_entity_poly.pdbx_seq_one_letter_code
_entity_poly.pdbx_strand_id
1 'polypeptide(L)'
;MASRVRINSIQPGPTDTPMMPSFVEQMGAEFFERFPKPVGRNSRPDEQAWALVMVNSPRSSYVAATNVFTDGGLSGGLFTNSIDFDALFSA
;
A
#
# COMPACT_ATOMS: atom_id res chain seq x y z
N MET A 1 31.36 6.77 11.12
CA MET A 1 30.04 6.35 11.58
C MET A 1 29.01 7.06 10.71
N ALA A 2 28.42 6.35 9.76
CA ALA A 2 27.34 6.88 8.92
C ALA A 2 26.25 7.49 9.82
N SER A 3 25.65 8.59 9.38
CA SER A 3 24.65 9.35 10.15
C SER A 3 23.61 8.42 10.79
N ARG A 4 23.20 8.72 12.02
CA ARG A 4 22.22 7.97 12.84
C ARG A 4 20.79 8.00 12.27
N VAL A 5 20.64 8.14 10.96
CA VAL A 5 19.39 8.32 10.23
C VAL A 5 18.99 6.98 9.63
N ARG A 6 17.78 6.52 9.96
CA ARG A 6 17.17 5.34 9.33
C ARG A 6 16.34 5.81 8.14
N ILE A 7 16.43 5.09 7.03
CA ILE A 7 15.63 5.34 5.83
C ILE A 7 14.73 4.14 5.63
N ASN A 8 13.44 4.36 5.49
CA ASN A 8 12.43 3.33 5.21
C ASN A 8 11.38 3.93 4.27
N SER A 9 10.57 3.07 3.65
CA SER A 9 9.42 3.48 2.84
C SER A 9 8.17 2.71 3.23
N ILE A 10 7.01 3.23 2.81
CA ILE A 10 5.76 2.47 2.79
C ILE A 10 5.36 2.22 1.33
N GLN A 11 4.68 1.11 1.08
CA GLN A 11 4.11 0.74 -0.22
C GLN A 11 2.58 0.70 -0.07
N PRO A 12 1.91 1.84 -0.28
CA PRO A 12 0.47 1.96 -0.05
C PRO A 12 -0.33 1.28 -1.15
N GLY A 13 -1.47 0.71 -0.77
CA GLY A 13 -2.54 0.35 -1.70
C GLY A 13 -3.45 1.54 -2.02
N PRO A 14 -4.56 1.31 -2.74
CA PRO A 14 -5.55 2.34 -3.00
C PRO A 14 -5.98 3.05 -1.70
N THR A 15 -5.86 4.38 -1.69
CA THR A 15 -6.11 5.21 -0.51
C THR A 15 -7.04 6.36 -0.88
N ASP A 16 -8.06 6.59 -0.05
CA ASP A 16 -9.05 7.66 -0.22
C ASP A 16 -8.44 9.04 0.05
N THR A 17 -7.71 9.52 -0.94
CA THR A 17 -7.10 10.85 -0.98
C THR A 17 -7.82 11.73 -1.99
N PRO A 18 -7.66 13.07 -1.93
CA PRO A 18 -8.19 13.97 -2.96
C PRO A 18 -7.71 13.66 -4.39
N MET A 19 -6.63 12.89 -4.56
CA MET A 19 -6.10 12.48 -5.86
C MET A 19 -6.85 11.27 -6.46
N MET A 20 -7.56 10.48 -5.65
CA MET A 20 -8.23 9.26 -6.11
C MET A 20 -9.21 9.46 -7.27
N PRO A 21 -10.03 10.53 -7.32
CA PRO A 21 -10.91 10.78 -8.46
C PRO A 21 -10.17 10.88 -9.80
N SER A 22 -9.01 11.53 -9.83
CA SER A 22 -8.19 11.64 -11.05
C SER A 22 -7.63 10.29 -11.49
N PHE A 23 -7.26 9.41 -10.56
CA PHE A 23 -6.86 8.05 -10.89
C PHE A 23 -8.03 7.25 -11.48
N VAL A 24 -9.22 7.35 -10.88
CA VAL A 24 -10.43 6.69 -11.36
C VAL A 24 -10.80 7.17 -12.76
N GLU A 25 -10.70 8.47 -13.02
CA GLU A 25 -10.90 9.03 -14.36
C GLU A 25 -9.90 8.46 -15.38
N GLN A 26 -8.63 8.32 -14.98
CA GLN A 26 -7.55 7.86 -15.87
C GLN A 26 -7.60 6.36 -16.17
N MET A 27 -7.90 5.52 -15.18
CA MET A 27 -7.89 4.05 -15.32
C MET A 27 -9.28 3.44 -15.53
N GLY A 28 -10.35 4.20 -15.28
CA GLY A 28 -11.73 3.74 -15.37
C GLY A 28 -12.28 3.21 -14.04
N ALA A 29 -13.57 3.46 -13.80
CA ALA A 29 -14.26 3.01 -12.59
C ALA A 29 -14.30 1.48 -12.47
N GLU A 30 -14.48 0.76 -13.59
CA GLU A 30 -14.53 -0.71 -13.59
C GLU A 30 -13.21 -1.34 -13.13
N PHE A 31 -12.07 -0.76 -13.53
CA PHE A 31 -10.76 -1.20 -13.05
C PHE A 31 -10.68 -1.11 -11.53
N PHE A 32 -11.07 0.03 -10.96
CA PHE A 32 -11.04 0.22 -9.51
C PHE A 32 -12.09 -0.62 -8.78
N GLU A 33 -13.22 -0.94 -9.40
CA GLU A 33 -14.21 -1.88 -8.84
C GLU A 33 -13.61 -3.29 -8.73
N ARG A 34 -12.98 -3.77 -9.81
CA ARG A 34 -12.36 -5.11 -9.90
C ARG A 34 -11.03 -5.22 -9.17
N PHE A 35 -10.37 -4.09 -8.89
CA PHE A 35 -9.07 -4.07 -8.22
C PHE A 35 -9.16 -4.82 -6.87
N PRO A 36 -8.31 -5.85 -6.63
CA PRO A 36 -8.37 -6.65 -5.42
C PRO A 36 -8.13 -5.83 -4.16
N LYS A 37 -9.07 -5.90 -3.21
CA LYS A 37 -8.98 -5.25 -1.89
C LYS A 37 -9.20 -6.29 -0.81
N PRO A 38 -8.15 -6.97 -0.29
CA PRO A 38 -8.36 -8.06 0.67
C PRO A 38 -8.98 -7.59 2.00
N VAL A 39 -8.73 -6.34 2.41
CA VAL A 39 -9.40 -5.68 3.54
C VAL A 39 -10.81 -5.16 3.18
N GLY A 40 -11.24 -5.31 1.93
CA GLY A 40 -12.59 -5.01 1.44
C GLY A 40 -12.87 -3.54 1.12
N ARG A 41 -11.88 -2.65 1.28
CA ARG A 41 -12.02 -1.21 1.04
C ARG A 41 -10.67 -0.55 0.74
N ASN A 42 -10.71 0.68 0.26
CA ASN A 42 -9.55 1.55 0.23
C ASN A 42 -9.10 1.89 1.65
N SER A 43 -7.81 2.20 1.78
CA SER A 43 -7.26 2.76 3.00
C SER A 43 -7.75 4.18 3.22
N ARG A 44 -7.93 4.58 4.48
CA ARG A 44 -8.00 6.00 4.83
C ARG A 44 -6.59 6.61 4.90
N PRO A 45 -6.41 7.93 4.75
CA PRO A 45 -5.11 8.57 4.89
C PRO A 45 -4.44 8.37 6.26
N ASP A 46 -5.22 8.33 7.35
CA ASP A 46 -4.69 8.10 8.70
C ASP A 46 -4.09 6.70 8.86
N GLU A 47 -4.64 5.70 8.17
CA GLU A 47 -4.12 4.32 8.20
C GLU A 47 -2.73 4.22 7.54
N GLN A 48 -2.46 5.03 6.52
CA GLN A 48 -1.13 5.14 5.93
C GLN A 48 -0.16 5.91 6.86
N ALA A 49 -0.65 6.93 7.56
CA ALA A 49 0.15 7.68 8.52
C ALA A 49 0.59 6.83 9.71
N TRP A 50 -0.25 5.91 10.21
CA TRP A 50 0.10 5.05 11.34
C TRP A 50 1.29 4.13 11.07
N ALA A 51 1.44 3.63 9.84
CA ALA A 51 2.60 2.84 9.44
C ALA A 51 3.89 3.67 9.49
N LEU A 52 3.82 4.94 9.07
CA LEU A 52 4.95 5.87 9.19
C LEU A 52 5.31 6.15 10.66
N VAL A 53 4.32 6.32 11.54
CA VAL A 53 4.56 6.47 12.98
C VAL A 53 5.23 5.23 13.55
N MET A 54 4.75 4.03 13.20
CA MET A 54 5.32 2.77 13.64
C MET A 54 6.79 2.62 13.22
N VAL A 55 7.11 2.81 11.94
CA VAL A 55 8.48 2.62 11.43
C VAL A 55 9.46 3.69 11.94
N ASN A 56 8.96 4.89 12.28
CA ASN A 56 9.77 5.97 12.85
C ASN A 56 9.86 5.93 14.39
N SER A 57 9.05 5.11 15.06
CA SER A 57 9.08 4.93 16.52
C SER A 57 10.44 4.43 17.03
N PRO A 58 10.86 4.80 18.27
CA PRO A 58 12.02 4.20 18.93
C PRO A 58 11.93 2.67 19.07
N ARG A 59 10.71 2.10 19.06
CA ARG A 59 10.51 0.64 19.06
C ARG A 59 11.02 -0.04 17.79
N SER A 60 11.17 0.72 16.70
CA SER A 60 11.67 0.25 15.40
C SER A 60 13.13 0.66 15.18
N SER A 61 13.92 0.81 16.25
CA SER A 61 15.29 1.35 16.20
C SER A 61 16.27 0.52 15.37
N TYR A 62 15.98 -0.76 15.16
CA TYR A 62 16.79 -1.67 14.35
C TYR A 62 16.22 -1.89 12.93
N VAL A 63 15.11 -1.22 12.59
CA VAL A 63 14.47 -1.31 11.27
C VAL A 63 14.99 -0.19 10.36
N ALA A 64 15.72 -0.56 9.32
CA ALA A 64 16.24 0.33 8.29
C ALA A 64 16.22 -0.36 6.92
N ALA A 65 16.20 0.45 5.86
CA ALA A 65 16.18 0.02 4.47
C ALA A 65 15.03 -0.94 4.12
N THR A 66 13.88 -0.81 4.81
CA THR A 66 12.71 -1.65 4.54
C THR A 66 11.65 -0.92 3.74
N ASN A 67 10.92 -1.69 2.92
CA ASN A 67 9.70 -1.26 2.25
C ASN A 67 8.52 -1.94 2.96
N VAL A 68 7.74 -1.16 3.71
CA VAL A 68 6.60 -1.69 4.47
C VAL A 68 5.36 -1.69 3.59
N PHE A 69 4.84 -2.86 3.22
CA PHE A 69 3.57 -2.95 2.49
C PHE A 69 2.40 -2.50 3.36
N THR A 70 1.69 -1.47 2.91
CA THR A 70 0.51 -0.86 3.56
C THR A 70 -0.67 -0.87 2.59
N ASP A 71 -0.89 -2.03 1.97
CA ASP A 71 -1.78 -2.22 0.82
C ASP A 71 -2.98 -3.14 1.12
N GLY A 72 -3.25 -3.39 2.39
CA GLY A 72 -4.35 -4.26 2.81
C GLY A 72 -4.16 -5.73 2.40
N GLY A 73 -2.93 -6.18 2.14
CA GLY A 73 -2.63 -7.58 1.87
C GLY A 73 -2.56 -7.93 0.38
N LEU A 74 -2.65 -6.96 -0.52
CA LEU A 74 -2.51 -7.17 -1.95
C LEU A 74 -1.18 -7.85 -2.29
N SER A 75 -0.05 -7.27 -1.87
CA SER A 75 1.28 -7.81 -2.17
C SER A 75 1.47 -9.21 -1.58
N GLY A 76 0.96 -9.46 -0.38
CA GLY A 76 0.97 -10.80 0.22
C GLY A 76 0.17 -11.81 -0.61
N GLY A 77 -1.00 -11.42 -1.10
CA GLY A 77 -1.80 -12.25 -2.01
C GLY A 77 -1.08 -12.53 -3.33
N LEU A 78 -0.38 -11.54 -3.91
CA LEU A 78 0.41 -11.70 -5.12
C LEU A 78 1.60 -12.66 -4.91
N PHE A 79 2.39 -12.45 -3.85
CA PHE A 79 3.59 -13.27 -3.59
C PHE A 79 3.26 -14.73 -3.26
N THR A 80 2.06 -14.99 -2.75
CA THR A 80 1.58 -16.34 -2.42
C THR A 80 0.72 -16.95 -3.51
N ASN A 81 0.52 -16.24 -4.63
CA ASN A 81 -0.38 -16.65 -5.71
C ASN A 81 -1.83 -16.88 -5.24
N SER A 82 -2.24 -16.20 -4.16
CA SER A 82 -3.63 -16.18 -3.66
C SER A 82 -4.48 -15.12 -4.36
N ILE A 83 -3.84 -14.17 -5.04
CA ILE A 83 -4.47 -13.18 -5.91
C ILE A 83 -3.85 -13.32 -7.30
N ASP A 84 -4.70 -13.56 -8.29
CA ASP A 84 -4.33 -13.50 -9.69
C ASP A 84 -4.51 -12.06 -10.19
N PHE A 85 -3.39 -11.37 -10.45
CA PHE A 85 -3.42 -10.00 -10.95
C PHE A 85 -3.73 -9.93 -12.45
N ASP A 86 -3.42 -10.98 -13.21
CA ASP A 86 -3.66 -11.01 -14.65
C ASP A 86 -5.16 -11.09 -14.96
N ALA A 87 -5.94 -11.66 -14.04
CA ALA A 87 -7.41 -11.62 -14.07
C ALA A 87 -7.99 -10.19 -14.07
N LEU A 88 -7.23 -9.18 -13.62
CA LEU A 88 -7.64 -7.77 -13.68
C LEU A 88 -7.66 -7.23 -15.12
N PHE A 89 -6.82 -7.78 -16.00
CA PHE A 89 -6.65 -7.32 -17.38
C PHE A 89 -7.25 -8.27 -18.44
N SER A 90 -7.81 -9.40 -18.01
CA SER A 90 -8.30 -10.47 -18.89
C SER A 90 -9.76 -10.32 -19.33
N ALA A 91 -10.29 -9.10 -19.42
CA ALA A 91 -11.65 -8.82 -19.92
C ALA A 91 -11.63 -8.06 -21.23
#